data_AF-A0A6H1N9R1-F1
#
_entry.id   AF-A0A6H1N9R1-F1
#
_cell.length_a   1.000
_cell.length_b   1.000
_cell.length_c   1.000
_cell.angle_alpha   90.00
_cell.angle_beta   90.00
_cell.angle_gamma   90.00
#
_symmetry.space_group_name_H-M   'P 1'
#
loop_
_entity.id
_entity.type
_entity.pdbx_description
1 polymer ?
#
loop_
_entity_poly.entity_id
_entity_poly.type
_entity_poly.pdbx_seq_one_letter_code
_entity_poly.pdbx_strand_id
1 'polypeptide(L)'
;MIDPLPDLPRPEFTLIHVESSPEVPPHIARELLEAGIPGGLIGYEYRPLAEAVFLDGIRGSGLVAIATSGLLGRICVDVATRKLVHIPKAESAAVTHVNRELDLFTRCVAGVIDRFPFYGEDDGDEKFEEVADEIREIIAAVDGTALVHNGFWDGLCEDVAMGDYSNWVD
;
A
#
# COMPACT_ATOMS: atom_id res chain seq x y z
N MET A 1 -15.75 -11.60 21.26
CA MET A 1 -14.82 -12.46 20.50
C MET A 1 -14.72 -11.83 19.13
N ILE A 2 -13.51 -11.41 18.75
CA ILE A 2 -13.21 -11.03 17.37
C ILE A 2 -12.92 -12.36 16.68
N ASP A 3 -13.65 -12.67 15.62
CA ASP A 3 -13.32 -13.85 14.81
C ASP A 3 -11.89 -13.67 14.26
N PRO A 4 -11.03 -14.69 14.32
CA PRO A 4 -9.72 -14.61 13.71
C PRO A 4 -9.88 -14.29 12.23
N LEU A 5 -9.06 -13.36 11.73
CA LEU A 5 -9.03 -13.08 10.30
C LEU A 5 -8.62 -14.37 9.57
N PRO A 6 -9.24 -14.70 8.42
CA PRO A 6 -8.90 -15.90 7.69
C PRO A 6 -7.43 -15.87 7.28
N ASP A 7 -6.77 -17.04 7.28
CA ASP A 7 -5.41 -17.18 6.76
C ASP A 7 -5.33 -16.63 5.34
N LEU A 8 -4.38 -15.75 5.12
CA LEU A 8 -4.17 -15.13 3.83
C LEU A 8 -3.22 -16.00 3.00
N PRO A 9 -3.52 -16.24 1.72
CA PRO A 9 -2.63 -16.99 0.85
C PRO A 9 -1.31 -16.23 0.71
N ARG A 10 -0.23 -16.96 0.40
CA ARG A 10 1.06 -16.36 0.08
C ARG A 10 0.87 -15.20 -0.91
N PRO A 11 1.42 -14.01 -0.62
CA PRO A 11 1.26 -12.85 -1.47
C PRO A 11 1.89 -13.11 -2.84
N GLU A 12 1.12 -12.84 -3.89
CA GLU A 12 1.56 -12.91 -5.27
C GLU A 12 1.39 -11.54 -5.92
N PHE A 13 2.43 -11.06 -6.59
CA PHE A 13 2.36 -9.81 -7.31
C PHE A 13 1.55 -10.00 -8.59
N THR A 14 0.42 -9.32 -8.66
CA THR A 14 -0.41 -9.23 -9.86
C THR A 14 -0.79 -7.79 -10.12
N LEU A 15 -1.06 -7.45 -11.38
CA LEU A 15 -1.63 -6.18 -11.77
C LEU A 15 -3.09 -6.38 -12.16
N ILE A 16 -3.94 -5.50 -11.64
CA ILE A 16 -5.35 -5.45 -11.98
C ILE A 16 -5.70 -4.07 -12.53
N HIS A 17 -6.73 -4.03 -13.37
CA HIS A 17 -7.29 -2.78 -13.86
C HIS A 17 -8.58 -2.53 -13.11
N VAL A 18 -8.68 -1.35 -12.49
CA VAL A 18 -9.88 -0.93 -11.79
C VAL A 18 -10.69 0.00 -12.67
N GLU A 19 -11.99 -0.26 -12.72
CA GLU A 19 -12.95 0.71 -13.27
C GLU A 19 -12.96 1.95 -12.39
N SER A 20 -13.45 3.06 -12.95
CA SER A 20 -13.51 4.34 -12.25
C SER A 20 -14.94 4.87 -12.25
N SER A 21 -15.37 5.41 -11.11
CA SER A 21 -16.67 6.06 -11.01
C SER A 21 -16.75 7.27 -11.95
N PRO A 22 -17.95 7.69 -12.40
CA PRO A 22 -18.10 8.81 -13.34
C PRO A 22 -17.51 10.14 -12.85
N GLU A 23 -17.38 10.31 -11.53
CA GLU A 23 -16.83 11.50 -10.89
C GLU A 23 -15.29 11.54 -10.92
N VAL A 24 -14.62 10.42 -11.22
CA VAL A 24 -13.17 10.37 -11.33
C VAL A 24 -12.70 11.19 -12.53
N PRO A 25 -11.73 12.11 -12.35
CA PRO A 25 -11.19 12.89 -13.46
C PRO A 25 -10.68 11.99 -14.60
N PRO A 26 -11.04 12.25 -15.88
CA PRO A 26 -10.74 11.34 -16.99
C PRO A 26 -9.26 11.03 -17.18
N HIS A 27 -8.38 11.96 -16.82
CA HIS A 27 -6.93 11.75 -16.92
C HIS A 27 -6.41 10.77 -15.86
N ILE A 28 -7.00 10.73 -14.66
CA ILE A 28 -6.69 9.73 -13.62
C ILE A 28 -7.30 8.39 -13.98
N ALA A 29 -8.57 8.36 -14.40
CA ALA A 29 -9.24 7.12 -14.84
C ALA A 29 -8.45 6.41 -15.95
N ARG A 30 -7.97 7.17 -16.94
CA ARG A 30 -7.10 6.64 -18.00
C ARG A 30 -5.78 6.11 -17.47
N GLU A 31 -5.12 6.83 -16.56
CA GLU A 31 -3.86 6.37 -15.96
C GLU A 31 -4.03 5.05 -15.21
N LEU A 32 -5.12 4.88 -14.44
CA LEU A 32 -5.44 3.63 -13.75
C LEU A 32 -5.74 2.49 -14.73
N LEU A 33 -6.41 2.78 -15.85
CA LEU A 33 -6.71 1.78 -16.89
C LEU A 33 -5.47 1.41 -17.72
N GLU A 34 -4.52 2.31 -17.91
CA GLU A 34 -3.29 2.06 -18.68
C GLU A 34 -2.20 1.38 -17.86
N ALA A 35 -2.00 1.82 -16.61
CA ALA A 35 -0.94 1.32 -15.74
C ALA A 35 -1.36 0.12 -14.90
N GLY A 36 -2.65 0.03 -14.56
CA GLY A 36 -3.15 -0.88 -13.53
C GLY A 36 -2.68 -0.50 -12.12
N ILE A 37 -3.14 -1.27 -11.15
CA ILE A 37 -2.72 -1.18 -9.75
C ILE A 37 -2.38 -2.59 -9.23
N PRO A 38 -1.58 -2.73 -8.15
CA PRO A 38 -1.34 -4.03 -7.54
C PRO A 38 -2.64 -4.73 -7.13
N GLY A 39 -2.74 -6.04 -7.33
CA GLY A 39 -3.89 -6.85 -6.91
C GLY A 39 -3.97 -7.06 -5.39
N GLY A 40 -2.88 -6.81 -4.68
CA GLY A 40 -2.75 -6.96 -3.24
C GLY A 40 -1.34 -6.59 -2.75
N LEU A 41 -1.15 -6.65 -1.44
CA LEU A 41 0.14 -6.62 -0.74
C LEU A 41 0.15 -7.75 0.28
N ILE A 42 1.17 -7.79 1.15
CA ILE A 42 1.20 -8.61 2.36
C ILE A 42 0.01 -8.27 3.25
N GLY A 43 -0.63 -9.30 3.80
CA GLY A 43 -1.65 -9.12 4.82
C GLY A 43 -2.89 -8.33 4.36
N TYR A 44 -3.40 -7.48 5.24
CA TYR A 44 -4.48 -6.53 4.96
C TYR A 44 -3.99 -5.10 4.77
N GLU A 45 -2.68 -4.91 4.56
CA GLU A 45 -2.07 -3.59 4.43
C GLU A 45 -2.61 -2.81 3.24
N TYR A 46 -2.94 -3.53 2.17
CA TYR A 46 -3.50 -2.96 0.95
C TYR A 46 -4.48 -3.94 0.31
N ARG A 47 -5.69 -3.46 0.03
CA ARG A 47 -6.69 -4.19 -0.75
C ARG A 47 -7.35 -3.28 -1.77
N PRO A 48 -7.26 -3.56 -3.08
CA PRO A 48 -7.92 -2.78 -4.10
C PRO A 48 -9.40 -2.61 -3.86
N LEU A 49 -9.92 -1.44 -4.24
CA LEU A 49 -11.36 -1.24 -4.39
C LEU A 49 -11.84 -1.90 -5.68
N ALA A 50 -13.09 -2.34 -5.70
CA ALA A 50 -13.72 -2.83 -6.92
C ALA A 50 -13.84 -1.73 -8.00
N GLU A 51 -13.89 -0.47 -7.58
CA GLU A 51 -13.97 0.71 -8.41
C GLU A 51 -13.21 1.86 -7.74
N ALA A 52 -12.49 2.66 -8.53
CA ALA A 52 -11.86 3.88 -8.05
C ALA A 52 -12.90 4.97 -7.83
N VAL A 53 -12.85 5.63 -6.66
CA VAL A 53 -13.88 6.59 -6.23
C VAL A 53 -13.28 7.97 -5.99
N PHE A 54 -13.92 9.01 -6.52
CA PHE A 54 -13.53 10.39 -6.26
C PHE A 54 -13.98 10.86 -4.86
N LEU A 55 -13.03 11.42 -4.12
CA LEU A 55 -13.22 12.01 -2.80
C LEU A 55 -13.02 13.53 -2.92
N ASP A 56 -14.15 14.25 -2.96
CA ASP A 56 -14.15 15.71 -3.02
C ASP A 56 -13.77 16.35 -1.66
N GLY A 57 -13.36 17.61 -1.69
CA GLY A 57 -13.13 18.43 -0.49
C GLY A 57 -11.81 18.17 0.25
N ILE A 58 -11.01 17.19 -0.18
CA ILE A 58 -9.69 16.91 0.39
C ILE A 58 -8.60 17.57 -0.49
N ARG A 59 -7.71 18.36 0.14
CA ARG A 59 -6.60 19.08 -0.54
C ARG A 59 -7.01 20.02 -1.70
N GLY A 60 -8.28 20.41 -1.78
CA GLY A 60 -8.78 21.38 -2.76
C GLY A 60 -9.04 20.82 -4.15
N SER A 61 -8.16 19.96 -4.69
CA SER A 61 -8.35 19.28 -5.98
C SER A 61 -9.09 17.93 -5.89
N GLY A 62 -9.29 17.43 -4.67
CA GLY A 62 -9.83 16.09 -4.42
C GLY A 62 -8.78 14.99 -4.56
N LEU A 63 -9.17 13.80 -4.11
CA LEU A 63 -8.38 12.57 -4.16
C LEU A 63 -9.18 11.49 -4.89
N VAL A 64 -8.51 10.52 -5.52
CA VAL A 64 -9.15 9.33 -6.07
C VAL A 64 -8.71 8.12 -5.26
N ALA A 65 -9.62 7.52 -4.49
CA ALA A 65 -9.33 6.31 -3.73
C ALA A 65 -9.30 5.09 -4.65
N ILE A 66 -8.25 4.28 -4.52
CA ILE A 66 -8.02 3.07 -5.33
C ILE A 66 -7.94 1.80 -4.50
N ALA A 67 -7.66 1.93 -3.19
CA ALA A 67 -7.54 0.79 -2.29
C ALA A 67 -7.90 1.17 -0.86
N THR A 68 -8.24 0.16 -0.06
CA THR A 68 -8.27 0.23 1.40
C THR A 68 -6.91 -0.12 1.98
N SER A 69 -6.59 0.45 3.14
CA SER A 69 -5.41 0.10 3.94
C SER A 69 -5.83 -0.07 5.40
N GLY A 70 -5.47 -1.21 5.99
CA GLY A 70 -5.97 -1.60 7.31
C GLY A 70 -7.50 -1.59 7.39
N LEU A 71 -8.05 -1.20 8.55
CA LEU A 71 -9.49 -1.19 8.78
C LEU A 71 -10.20 0.03 8.18
N LEU A 72 -9.58 1.21 8.23
CA LEU A 72 -10.25 2.49 7.96
C LEU A 72 -9.54 3.33 6.89
N GLY A 73 -8.30 2.98 6.55
CA GLY A 73 -7.46 3.77 5.67
C GLY A 73 -7.84 3.63 4.20
N ARG A 74 -7.34 4.56 3.39
CA ARG A 74 -7.37 4.49 1.92
C ARG A 74 -6.03 4.90 1.34
N ILE A 75 -5.64 4.21 0.28
CA ILE A 75 -4.62 4.68 -0.65
C ILE A 75 -5.31 5.41 -1.78
N CYS A 76 -4.84 6.61 -2.06
CA CYS A 76 -5.44 7.52 -3.01
C CYS A 76 -4.40 8.13 -3.95
N VAL A 77 -4.85 8.54 -5.14
CA VAL A 77 -4.11 9.40 -6.05
C VAL A 77 -4.56 10.85 -5.82
N ASP A 78 -3.63 11.76 -5.55
CA ASP A 78 -3.89 13.19 -5.47
C ASP A 78 -4.10 13.76 -6.89
N VAL A 79 -5.27 14.35 -7.16
CA VAL A 79 -5.65 14.74 -8.53
C VAL A 79 -4.74 15.83 -9.11
N ALA A 80 -4.26 16.76 -8.28
CA ALA A 80 -3.42 17.85 -8.76
C ALA A 80 -1.98 17.41 -9.04
N THR A 81 -1.43 16.56 -8.17
CA THR A 81 -0.01 16.20 -8.18
C THR A 81 0.29 14.82 -8.72
N ARG A 82 -0.74 13.97 -8.86
CA ARG A 82 -0.66 12.54 -9.22
C ARG A 82 0.16 11.68 -8.26
N LYS A 83 0.49 12.22 -7.09
CA LYS A 83 1.18 11.47 -6.04
C LYS A 83 0.23 10.49 -5.38
N LEU A 84 0.77 9.37 -4.94
CA LEU A 84 0.04 8.45 -4.09
C LEU A 84 0.15 8.92 -2.65
N VAL A 85 -0.99 8.90 -1.98
CA VAL A 85 -1.14 9.36 -0.62
C VAL A 85 -2.01 8.40 0.17
N HIS A 86 -1.82 8.39 1.49
CA HIS A 86 -2.61 7.61 2.43
C HIS A 86 -3.47 8.56 3.28
N ILE A 87 -4.76 8.22 3.39
CA ILE A 87 -5.66 8.81 4.39
C ILE A 87 -5.93 7.75 5.46
N PRO A 88 -5.58 7.98 6.74
CA PRO A 88 -5.78 6.99 7.80
C PRO A 88 -7.25 6.65 8.09
N LYS A 89 -8.16 7.57 7.74
CA LYS A 89 -9.61 7.40 7.82
C LYS A 89 -10.28 8.28 6.76
N ALA A 90 -11.39 7.83 6.19
CA ALA A 90 -12.08 8.49 5.08
C ALA A 90 -12.44 9.96 5.33
N GLU A 91 -12.69 10.34 6.59
CA GLU A 91 -13.03 11.73 6.97
C GLU A 91 -11.83 12.54 7.50
N SER A 92 -10.61 12.01 7.40
CA SER A 92 -9.42 12.74 7.82
C SER A 92 -9.02 13.79 6.79
N ALA A 93 -8.74 15.00 7.25
CA ALA A 93 -7.97 15.97 6.46
C ALA A 93 -6.47 15.65 6.44
N ALA A 94 -5.99 14.76 7.33
CA ALA A 94 -4.60 14.34 7.35
C ALA A 94 -4.33 13.34 6.23
N VAL A 95 -3.37 13.69 5.38
CA VAL A 95 -2.95 12.95 4.20
C VAL A 95 -1.44 12.79 4.29
N THR A 96 -0.94 11.56 4.32
CA THR A 96 0.50 11.25 4.33
C THR A 96 0.95 10.80 2.94
N HIS A 97 2.21 11.05 2.61
CA HIS A 97 2.79 10.64 1.33
C HIS A 97 3.00 9.12 1.31
N VAL A 98 2.78 8.49 0.14
CA VAL A 98 3.03 7.06 -0.10
C VAL A 98 4.12 6.91 -1.15
N ASN A 99 3.86 7.36 -2.38
CA ASN A 99 4.83 7.36 -3.48
C ASN A 99 4.63 8.57 -4.37
N ARG A 100 5.67 8.96 -5.11
CA ARG A 100 5.57 10.09 -6.03
C ARG A 100 4.68 9.82 -7.23
N GLU A 101 4.61 8.56 -7.66
CA GLU A 101 3.95 8.14 -8.89
C GLU A 101 3.38 6.72 -8.72
N LEU A 102 2.35 6.40 -9.51
CA LEU A 102 1.69 5.10 -9.46
C LEU A 102 2.64 3.94 -9.84
N ASP A 103 3.45 4.12 -10.88
CA ASP A 103 4.46 3.10 -11.30
C ASP A 103 5.44 2.78 -10.18
N LEU A 104 5.90 3.81 -9.46
CA LEU A 104 6.85 3.62 -8.35
C LEU A 104 6.22 2.84 -7.20
N PHE A 105 4.95 3.14 -6.86
CA PHE A 105 4.22 2.35 -5.86
C PHE A 105 4.09 0.89 -6.28
N THR A 106 3.68 0.64 -7.52
CA THR A 106 3.56 -0.70 -8.07
C THR A 106 4.88 -1.48 -7.98
N ARG A 107 6.01 -0.82 -8.30
CA ARG A 107 7.35 -1.42 -8.21
C ARG A 107 7.79 -1.64 -6.77
N CYS A 108 7.45 -0.76 -5.84
CA CYS A 108 7.66 -0.99 -4.40
C CYS A 108 6.89 -2.22 -3.93
N VAL A 109 5.60 -2.33 -4.27
CA VAL A 109 4.78 -3.51 -3.93
C VAL A 109 5.39 -4.79 -4.50
N ALA A 110 5.80 -4.78 -5.76
CA ALA A 110 6.45 -5.93 -6.39
C ALA A 110 7.73 -6.34 -5.64
N GLY A 111 8.60 -5.39 -5.30
CA GLY A 111 9.84 -5.66 -4.56
C GLY A 111 9.61 -6.19 -3.15
N VAL A 112 8.61 -5.67 -2.45
CA VAL A 112 8.23 -6.16 -1.11
C VAL A 112 7.68 -7.60 -1.19
N ILE A 113 6.83 -7.90 -2.17
CA ILE A 113 6.29 -9.25 -2.37
C ILE A 113 7.40 -10.23 -2.79
N ASP A 114 8.34 -9.81 -3.64
CA ASP A 114 9.48 -10.65 -4.06
C ASP A 114 10.39 -11.04 -2.88
N ARG A 115 10.49 -10.16 -1.88
CA ARG A 115 11.20 -10.44 -0.63
C ARG A 115 10.48 -11.44 0.29
N PHE A 116 9.21 -11.76 0.03
CA PHE A 116 8.42 -12.66 0.88
C PHE A 116 8.75 -14.16 0.63
N PRO A 117 8.89 -15.01 1.67
CA PRO A 117 8.62 -14.78 3.09
C PRO A 117 9.67 -13.90 3.78
N PHE A 118 9.22 -13.11 4.75
CA PHE A 118 10.11 -12.21 5.49
C PHE A 118 11.07 -12.95 6.42
N TYR A 119 10.60 -14.03 7.06
CA TYR A 119 11.35 -14.77 8.06
C TYR A 119 11.41 -16.26 7.73
N GLY A 120 12.49 -16.93 8.13
CA GLY A 120 12.58 -18.39 8.16
C GLY A 120 12.04 -18.97 9.49
N GLU A 121 11.76 -20.27 9.50
CA GLU A 121 11.21 -20.99 10.68
C GLU A 121 12.10 -20.90 11.94
N ASP A 122 13.41 -20.70 11.77
CA ASP A 122 14.40 -20.62 12.84
C ASP A 122 14.91 -19.19 13.13
N ASP A 123 14.33 -18.17 12.48
CA ASP A 123 14.73 -16.78 12.69
C ASP A 123 14.22 -16.28 14.05
N GLY A 124 15.13 -15.82 14.91
CA GLY A 124 14.80 -15.18 16.19
C GLY A 124 14.57 -13.67 16.05
N ASP A 125 14.07 -13.03 17.10
CA ASP A 125 13.66 -11.62 17.09
C ASP A 125 14.71 -10.62 16.56
N GLU A 126 16.01 -10.91 16.70
CA GLU A 126 17.11 -10.09 16.16
C GLU A 126 17.05 -9.97 14.62
N LYS A 127 16.53 -10.99 13.92
CA LYS A 127 16.34 -10.97 12.46
C LYS A 127 15.23 -10.00 12.03
N PHE A 128 14.26 -9.67 12.90
CA PHE A 128 13.09 -8.91 12.46
C PHE A 128 13.45 -7.49 12.04
N GLU A 129 14.33 -6.82 12.79
CA GLU A 129 14.81 -5.50 12.42
C GLU A 129 15.69 -5.55 11.15
N GLU A 130 16.53 -6.57 11.00
CA GLU A 130 17.34 -6.74 9.78
C GLU A 130 16.47 -6.86 8.53
N VAL A 131 15.38 -7.64 8.59
CA VAL A 131 14.44 -7.79 7.48
C VAL A 131 13.67 -6.50 7.22
N ALA A 132 13.28 -5.77 8.27
CA ALA A 132 12.65 -4.46 8.11
C ALA A 132 13.59 -3.47 7.40
N ASP A 133 14.88 -3.47 7.75
CA ASP A 133 15.89 -2.63 7.09
C ASP A 133 16.09 -3.02 5.62
N GLU A 134 16.13 -4.31 5.29
CA GLU A 134 16.17 -4.78 3.90
C GLU A 134 14.95 -4.27 3.09
N ILE A 135 13.75 -4.31 3.68
CA ILE A 135 12.54 -3.81 3.04
C ILE A 135 12.59 -2.28 2.85
N ARG A 136 13.10 -1.54 3.85
CA ARG A 136 13.33 -0.10 3.72
C ARG A 136 14.29 0.20 2.58
N GLU A 137 15.37 -0.56 2.43
CA GLU A 137 16.32 -0.41 1.32
C GLU A 137 15.67 -0.68 -0.04
N ILE A 138 14.87 -1.75 -0.16
CA ILE A 138 14.11 -2.07 -1.38
C ILE A 138 13.18 -0.92 -1.77
N ILE A 139 12.40 -0.40 -0.81
CA ILE A 139 11.45 0.70 -1.04
C ILE A 139 12.20 1.98 -1.42
N ALA A 140 13.26 2.34 -0.69
CA ALA A 140 14.04 3.55 -0.93
C ALA A 140 14.78 3.52 -2.28
N ALA A 141 15.24 2.34 -2.72
CA ALA A 141 15.87 2.16 -4.03
C ALA A 141 14.89 2.41 -5.19
N VAL A 142 13.60 2.12 -5.01
CA VAL A 142 12.56 2.39 -6.01
C VAL A 142 12.06 3.84 -5.90
N ASP A 143 11.71 4.29 -4.70
CA ASP A 143 11.24 5.65 -4.43
C ASP A 143 11.78 6.19 -3.11
N GLY A 144 12.89 6.93 -3.19
CA GLY A 144 13.56 7.51 -2.02
C GLY A 144 12.73 8.52 -1.20
N THR A 145 11.51 8.86 -1.60
CA THR A 145 10.60 9.70 -0.78
C THR A 145 9.50 8.91 -0.07
N ALA A 146 9.45 7.59 -0.23
CA ALA A 146 8.34 6.75 0.23
C ALA A 146 8.33 6.48 1.75
N LEU A 147 9.51 6.49 2.38
CA LEU A 147 9.69 6.25 3.82
C LEU A 147 9.49 7.54 4.65
N VAL A 148 8.30 8.12 4.57
CA VAL A 148 7.92 9.23 5.47
C VAL A 148 7.57 8.66 6.84
N HIS A 149 8.07 9.29 7.90
CA HIS A 149 7.80 8.87 9.28
C HIS A 149 6.29 8.79 9.59
N ASN A 150 5.85 7.67 10.18
CA ASN A 150 4.45 7.30 10.39
C ASN A 150 3.64 7.26 9.06
N GLY A 151 4.32 7.00 7.96
CA GLY A 151 3.74 6.82 6.63
C GLY A 151 3.32 5.37 6.41
N PHE A 152 2.71 5.11 5.25
CA PHE A 152 2.24 3.77 4.89
C PHE A 152 3.37 2.72 4.90
N TRP A 153 4.47 3.01 4.20
CA TRP A 153 5.61 2.11 4.12
C TRP A 153 6.40 2.00 5.41
N ASP A 154 6.48 3.09 6.18
CA ASP A 154 7.13 3.10 7.49
C ASP A 154 6.40 2.18 8.45
N GLY A 155 5.06 2.27 8.49
CA GLY A 155 4.21 1.37 9.30
C GLY A 155 4.37 -0.10 8.92
N LEU A 156 4.38 -0.43 7.62
CA LEU A 156 4.68 -1.79 7.18
C LEU A 156 6.05 -2.29 7.70
N CYS A 157 7.07 -1.44 7.65
CA CYS A 157 8.40 -1.81 8.15
C CYS A 157 8.42 -1.96 9.67
N GLU A 158 7.62 -1.17 10.40
CA GLU A 158 7.43 -1.34 11.85
C GLU A 158 6.76 -2.68 12.16
N ASP A 159 5.71 -3.07 11.43
CA ASP A 159 5.04 -4.36 11.59
C ASP A 159 5.99 -5.53 11.29
N VAL A 160 6.86 -5.37 10.28
CA VAL A 160 7.93 -6.34 10.01
C VAL A 160 8.97 -6.37 11.15
N ALA A 161 9.38 -5.23 11.69
CA ALA A 161 10.32 -5.20 12.81
C ALA A 161 9.73 -5.81 14.10
N MET A 162 8.40 -5.77 14.25
CA MET A 162 7.69 -6.40 15.37
C MET A 162 7.45 -7.91 15.17
N GLY A 163 7.72 -8.44 13.98
CA GLY A 163 7.52 -9.86 13.68
C GLY A 163 6.07 -10.25 13.38
N ASP A 164 5.22 -9.29 12.98
CA ASP A 164 3.78 -9.54 12.78
C ASP A 164 3.49 -10.59 11.69
N TYR A 165 4.44 -10.82 10.78
CA TYR A 165 4.34 -11.82 9.71
C TYR A 165 5.14 -13.12 10.00
N SER A 166 5.65 -13.31 11.21
CA SER A 166 6.50 -14.46 11.61
C SER A 166 5.77 -15.80 11.61
N ASN A 167 4.45 -15.78 11.85
CA ASN A 167 3.61 -16.98 11.90
C ASN A 167 2.92 -17.31 10.57
N TRP A 168 3.39 -16.74 9.45
CA TRP A 168 2.80 -17.02 8.14
C TRP A 168 3.19 -18.42 7.67
N VAL A 169 2.23 -19.34 7.73
CA VAL A 169 2.37 -20.73 7.25
C VAL A 169 1.86 -20.85 5.81
N ASP A 170 2.62 -21.55 4.97
CA ASP A 170 2.26 -21.90 3.57
C ASP A 170 1.04 -22.83 3.49
#